data_AF-A0A6V8LYT0-F1
#
_entry.id   AF-A0A6V8LYT0-F1
#
_cell.length_a   1.000
_cell.length_b   1.000
_cell.length_c   1.000
_cell.angle_alpha   90.00
_cell.angle_beta   90.00
_cell.angle_gamma   90.00
#
_symmetry.space_group_name_H-M   'P 1'
#
loop_
_entity.id
_entity.type
_entity.pdbx_description
1 polymer ?
#
loop_
_entity_poly.entity_id
_entity_poly.type
_entity_poly.pdbx_seq_one_letter_code
_entity_poly.pdbx_strand_id
1 'polypeptide(L)'
;MRIDPERLVKLGLFACLALTFHKGFMKLPEVYPALEPERFYRGQVNDGENVAIMKERHFDINYHTGKAIELRLEEMRERGEEPADDELVTRERAELALLKALTKDVRNADYVLLAEEKLARARLREAARWRLTWSGEPAPDPVSEASGEARVRSGSGGFYGGAVGVAPTLPPAPGTAPLETRFRDAARGGNAP
;
A
#
# COMPACT_ATOMS: atom_id res chain seq x y z
N MET A 1 -6.45 33.94 49.36
CA MET A 1 -5.91 34.36 48.05
C MET A 1 -7.08 34.33 47.07
N ARG A 2 -7.64 35.49 46.67
CA ARG A 2 -8.77 35.51 45.71
C ARG A 2 -8.20 35.23 44.33
N ILE A 3 -8.67 34.16 43.69
CA ILE A 3 -8.23 33.81 42.34
C ILE A 3 -8.96 34.76 41.38
N ASP A 4 -8.17 35.55 40.66
CA ASP A 4 -8.66 36.46 39.64
C ASP A 4 -9.16 35.64 38.42
N PRO A 5 -10.46 35.68 38.09
CA PRO A 5 -11.03 34.88 37.01
C PRO A 5 -10.39 35.20 35.65
N GLU A 6 -9.92 36.44 35.44
CA GLU A 6 -9.23 36.81 34.20
C GLU A 6 -7.91 36.06 34.05
N ARG A 7 -7.16 35.90 35.14
CA ARG A 7 -5.90 35.14 35.14
C ARG A 7 -6.14 33.65 34.91
N LEU A 8 -7.22 33.09 35.44
CA LEU A 8 -7.61 31.70 35.17
C LEU A 8 -7.93 31.48 33.69
N VAL A 9 -8.68 32.39 33.07
CA VAL A 9 -9.02 32.30 31.64
C VAL A 9 -7.75 32.41 30.79
N LYS A 10 -6.85 33.36 31.08
CA LYS A 10 -5.56 33.51 30.38
C LYS A 10 -4.68 32.27 30.53
N LEU A 11 -4.62 31.68 31.73
CA LEU A 11 -3.88 30.44 31.97
C LEU A 11 -4.47 29.27 31.18
N GLY A 12 -5.80 29.14 31.15
CA GLY A 12 -6.49 28.13 30.35
C GLY A 12 -6.21 28.28 28.85
N LEU A 13 -6.29 29.51 28.32
CA LEU A 13 -5.97 29.80 26.93
C LEU A 13 -4.50 29.49 26.60
N PHE A 14 -3.57 29.86 27.49
CA PHE A 14 -2.16 29.54 27.32
C PHE A 14 -1.91 28.02 27.33
N ALA A 15 -2.56 27.28 28.22
CA ALA A 15 -2.49 25.82 28.26
C ALA A 15 -3.02 25.20 26.96
N CYS A 16 -4.16 25.67 26.44
CA CYS A 16 -4.69 25.24 25.15
C CYS A 16 -3.71 25.53 23.99
N LEU A 17 -3.09 26.71 23.98
CA LEU A 17 -2.10 27.09 22.97
C LEU A 17 -0.87 26.17 23.04
N ALA A 18 -0.35 25.95 24.26
CA ALA A 18 0.79 25.07 24.50
C ALA A 18 0.51 23.62 24.09
N LEU A 19 -0.68 23.10 24.40
CA LEU A 19 -1.11 21.75 23.97
C LEU A 19 -1.23 21.66 22.45
N THR A 20 -1.76 22.70 21.80
CA THR A 20 -1.88 22.75 20.33
C THR A 20 -0.51 22.79 19.67
N PHE A 21 0.40 23.61 20.20
CA PHE A 21 1.78 23.70 19.75
C PHE A 21 2.50 22.37 19.95
N HIS A 22 2.40 21.76 21.12
CA HIS A 22 2.99 20.46 21.42
C HIS A 22 2.48 19.37 20.46
N LYS A 23 1.17 19.31 20.23
CA LYS A 23 0.57 18.36 19.29
C LYS A 23 1.02 18.58 17.85
N GLY A 24 1.18 19.84 17.43
CA GLY A 24 1.74 20.18 16.11
C GLY A 24 3.22 19.78 15.99
N PHE A 25 4.00 20.08 17.03
CA PHE A 25 5.42 19.78 17.11
C PHE A 25 5.70 18.27 17.07
N MET A 26 4.90 17.46 17.77
CA MET A 26 4.98 16.00 17.73
C MET A 26 4.57 15.39 16.39
N LYS A 27 4.01 16.15 15.45
CA LYS A 27 3.72 15.67 14.09
C LYS A 27 4.84 15.95 13.10
N LEU A 28 5.86 16.71 13.50
CA LEU A 28 6.97 17.03 12.63
C LEU A 28 7.80 15.76 12.35
N PRO A 29 8.08 15.44 11.08
CA PRO A 29 8.86 14.26 10.70
C PRO A 29 10.31 14.30 11.17
N GLU A 30 10.82 15.47 11.59
CA GLU A 30 12.15 15.64 12.20
C GLU A 30 12.13 15.34 13.71
N VAL A 31 10.99 15.57 14.37
CA VAL A 31 10.84 15.50 15.84
C VAL A 31 10.33 14.13 16.28
N TYR A 32 9.27 13.65 15.63
CA TYR A 32 8.57 12.45 16.06
C TYR A 32 9.46 11.18 16.06
N PRO A 33 10.25 10.89 15.00
CA PRO A 33 11.23 9.78 15.06
C PRO A 33 12.35 9.97 16.09
N ALA A 34 12.65 11.20 16.51
CA ALA A 34 13.68 11.45 17.52
C ALA A 34 13.18 11.21 18.95
N LEU A 35 11.91 11.53 19.23
CA LEU A 35 11.31 11.38 20.55
C LEU A 35 10.64 10.02 20.77
N GLU A 36 9.92 9.51 19.77
CA GLU A 36 9.17 8.25 19.83
C GLU A 36 9.49 7.33 18.63
N PRO A 37 10.76 6.90 18.46
CA PRO A 37 11.19 6.13 17.29
C PRO A 37 10.37 4.86 17.08
N GLU A 38 10.14 4.09 18.15
CA GLU A 38 9.42 2.81 18.07
C GLU A 38 8.00 2.98 17.52
N ARG A 39 7.25 3.98 18.02
CA ARG A 39 5.88 4.26 17.56
C ARG A 39 5.86 4.79 16.13
N PHE A 40 6.84 5.60 15.75
CA PHE A 40 6.96 6.11 14.38
C PHE A 40 7.20 5.00 13.37
N TYR A 41 8.23 4.18 13.56
CA TYR A 41 8.58 3.12 12.60
C TYR A 41 7.54 2.01 12.58
N ARG A 42 7.04 1.59 13.75
CA ARG A 42 5.94 0.62 13.84
C ARG A 42 4.70 1.13 13.12
N GLY A 43 4.41 2.43 13.19
CA GLY A 43 3.33 3.05 12.44
C GLY A 43 3.50 2.94 10.92
N GLN A 44 4.71 3.19 10.41
CA GLN A 44 5.01 3.06 8.98
C GLN A 44 4.96 1.61 8.49
N VAL A 45 5.53 0.67 9.25
CA VAL A 45 5.51 -0.76 8.91
C VAL A 45 4.06 -1.26 8.91
N ASN A 46 3.26 -0.92 9.93
CA ASN A 46 1.85 -1.28 10.00
C ASN A 46 1.04 -0.70 8.83
N ASP A 47 1.27 0.56 8.43
CA ASP A 47 0.65 1.13 7.23
C ASP A 47 1.05 0.35 5.96
N GLY A 48 2.33 -0.01 5.83
CA GLY A 48 2.81 -0.85 4.73
C GLY A 48 2.16 -2.24 4.70
N GLU A 49 2.08 -2.91 5.84
CA GLU A 49 1.46 -4.25 5.97
C GLU A 49 -0.02 -4.21 5.65
N ASN A 50 -0.75 -3.22 6.17
CA ASN A 50 -2.17 -3.05 5.86
C ASN A 50 -2.40 -2.83 4.36
N VAL A 51 -1.58 -2.00 3.71
CA VAL A 51 -1.68 -1.77 2.27
C VAL A 51 -1.38 -3.05 1.48
N ALA A 52 -0.34 -3.80 1.84
CA ALA A 52 0.00 -5.07 1.19
C ALA A 52 -1.16 -6.08 1.29
N ILE A 53 -1.67 -6.32 2.51
CA ILE A 53 -2.80 -7.23 2.76
C ILE A 53 -4.04 -6.79 1.98
N MET A 54 -4.34 -5.49 1.95
CA MET A 54 -5.50 -4.98 1.21
C MET A 54 -5.36 -5.19 -0.29
N LYS A 55 -4.17 -4.98 -0.86
CA LYS A 55 -3.95 -5.16 -2.31
C LYS A 55 -3.97 -6.63 -2.70
N GLU A 56 -3.40 -7.50 -1.89
CA GLU A 56 -3.47 -8.96 -2.06
C GLU A 56 -4.92 -9.44 -2.07
N ARG A 57 -5.72 -9.07 -1.05
CA ARG A 57 -7.14 -9.42 -1.00
C ARG A 57 -7.95 -8.89 -2.20
N HIS A 58 -7.65 -7.67 -2.64
CA HIS A 58 -8.31 -7.12 -3.84
C HIS A 58 -7.92 -7.89 -5.10
N PHE A 59 -6.68 -8.34 -5.21
CA PHE A 59 -6.25 -9.20 -6.31
C PHE A 59 -7.02 -10.53 -6.27
N ASP A 60 -7.03 -11.22 -5.14
CA ASP A 60 -7.70 -12.53 -4.98
C ASP A 60 -9.19 -12.48 -5.33
N ILE A 61 -9.91 -11.48 -4.81
CA ILE A 61 -11.34 -11.32 -5.08
C ILE A 61 -11.60 -11.10 -6.57
N ASN A 62 -10.80 -10.25 -7.23
CA ASN A 62 -10.98 -9.96 -8.64
C ASN A 62 -10.63 -11.16 -9.51
N TYR A 63 -9.54 -11.87 -9.18
CA TYR A 63 -9.11 -13.08 -9.86
C TYR A 63 -10.20 -14.17 -9.80
N HIS A 64 -10.73 -14.45 -8.61
CA HIS A 64 -11.80 -15.44 -8.44
C HIS A 64 -13.11 -15.02 -9.13
N THR A 65 -13.42 -13.71 -9.13
CA THR A 65 -14.57 -13.18 -9.86
C THR A 65 -14.41 -13.38 -11.37
N GLY A 66 -13.23 -13.06 -11.92
CA GLY A 66 -12.91 -13.30 -13.32
C GLY A 66 -13.04 -14.77 -13.70
N LYS A 67 -12.50 -15.67 -12.87
CA LYS A 67 -12.58 -17.11 -13.08
C LYS A 67 -14.00 -17.66 -13.04
N ALA A 68 -14.84 -17.14 -12.14
CA ALA A 68 -16.25 -17.52 -12.08
C ALA A 68 -17.02 -17.09 -13.35
N ILE A 69 -16.72 -15.91 -13.91
CA ILE A 69 -17.32 -15.44 -15.16
C ILE A 69 -16.85 -16.31 -16.33
N GLU A 70 -15.56 -16.63 -16.39
CA GLU A 70 -14.99 -17.52 -17.42
C GLU A 70 -15.65 -18.89 -17.40
N LEU A 71 -15.78 -19.52 -16.22
CA LEU A 71 -16.45 -20.81 -16.06
C LEU A 71 -17.91 -20.74 -16.52
N ARG A 72 -18.64 -19.68 -16.16
CA ARG A 72 -20.04 -19.52 -16.58
C ARG A 72 -20.18 -19.38 -18.10
N LEU A 73 -19.27 -18.66 -18.75
CA LEU A 73 -19.24 -18.54 -20.20
C LEU A 73 -18.92 -19.88 -20.89
N GLU A 74 -18.03 -20.68 -20.29
CA GLU A 74 -17.72 -22.03 -20.77
C GLU A 74 -18.94 -22.95 -20.66
N GLU A 75 -19.63 -22.96 -19.51
CA GLU A 75 -20.88 -23.73 -19.33
C GLU A 75 -21.96 -23.33 -20.35
N MET A 76 -22.15 -22.02 -20.59
CA MET A 76 -23.11 -21.53 -21.60
C MET A 76 -22.75 -22.04 -22.99
N ARG A 77 -21.45 -22.03 -23.34
CA ARG A 77 -20.96 -22.54 -24.62
C ARG A 77 -21.16 -24.04 -24.76
N GLU A 78 -20.89 -24.83 -23.72
CA GLU A 78 -21.05 -26.29 -23.73
C GLU A 78 -22.52 -26.71 -23.86
N ARG A 79 -23.43 -25.97 -23.22
CA ARG A 79 -24.87 -26.29 -23.22
C ARG A 79 -25.63 -25.71 -24.41
N GLY A 80 -25.01 -24.82 -25.18
CA GLY A 80 -25.70 -24.06 -26.23
C GLY A 80 -26.79 -23.14 -25.66
N GLU A 81 -26.67 -22.75 -24.39
CA GLU A 81 -27.60 -21.83 -23.73
C GLU A 81 -27.28 -20.40 -24.19
N GLU A 82 -28.19 -19.80 -24.98
CA GLU A 82 -28.22 -18.34 -25.14
C GLU A 82 -29.21 -17.76 -24.11
N PRO A 83 -28.74 -16.96 -23.13
CA PRO A 83 -29.64 -16.26 -22.21
C PRO A 83 -30.58 -15.36 -23.00
N ALA A 84 -31.85 -15.29 -22.59
CA ALA A 84 -32.85 -14.48 -23.28
C ALA A 84 -32.45 -12.98 -23.26
N ASP A 85 -32.81 -12.24 -24.31
CA ASP A 85 -32.43 -10.83 -24.50
C ASP A 85 -32.89 -9.89 -23.37
N ASP A 86 -33.92 -10.29 -22.61
CA ASP A 86 -34.46 -9.56 -21.46
C ASP A 86 -33.75 -9.90 -20.13
N GLU A 87 -32.85 -10.89 -20.12
CA GLU A 87 -32.05 -11.19 -18.93
C GLU A 87 -31.00 -10.10 -18.67
N LEU A 88 -30.79 -9.81 -17.38
CA LEU A 88 -29.77 -8.86 -16.95
C LEU A 88 -28.35 -9.28 -17.35
N VAL A 89 -28.12 -10.59 -17.54
CA VAL A 89 -26.82 -11.18 -17.85
C VAL A 89 -26.88 -11.83 -19.23
N THR A 90 -26.58 -11.03 -20.26
CA THR A 90 -26.39 -11.55 -21.61
C THR A 90 -24.97 -12.08 -21.80
N ARG A 91 -24.77 -12.96 -22.78
CA ARG A 91 -23.44 -13.50 -23.12
C ARG A 91 -22.42 -12.40 -23.44
N GLU A 92 -22.80 -11.42 -24.26
CA GLU A 92 -21.95 -10.28 -24.61
C GLU A 92 -21.51 -9.48 -23.37
N ARG A 93 -22.41 -9.29 -22.40
CA ARG A 93 -22.09 -8.60 -21.15
C ARG A 93 -21.12 -9.41 -20.29
N ALA A 94 -21.28 -10.73 -20.24
CA ALA A 94 -20.37 -11.61 -19.54
C ALA A 94 -18.98 -11.63 -20.20
N GLU A 95 -18.90 -11.68 -21.54
CA GLU A 95 -17.63 -11.59 -22.28
C GLU A 95 -16.92 -10.24 -22.05
N LEU A 96 -17.66 -9.12 -22.05
CA LEU A 96 -17.13 -7.81 -21.69
C LEU A 96 -16.69 -7.72 -20.22
N ALA A 97 -17.43 -8.35 -19.31
CA ALA A 97 -17.07 -8.41 -17.89
C ALA A 97 -15.77 -9.19 -17.68
N LEU A 98 -15.59 -10.32 -18.40
CA LEU A 98 -14.35 -11.09 -18.39
C LEU A 98 -13.17 -10.28 -18.91
N LEU A 99 -13.32 -9.60 -20.05
CA LEU A 99 -12.27 -8.73 -20.59
C LEU A 99 -11.85 -7.64 -19.58
N LYS A 100 -12.83 -7.05 -18.89
CA LYS A 100 -12.58 -6.06 -17.82
C LYS A 100 -11.87 -6.69 -16.63
N ALA A 101 -12.23 -7.91 -16.23
CA ALA A 101 -11.58 -8.62 -15.14
C ALA A 101 -10.10 -8.91 -15.48
N LEU A 102 -9.82 -9.49 -16.65
CA LEU A 102 -8.45 -9.78 -17.10
C LEU A 102 -7.57 -8.52 -17.15
N THR A 103 -8.12 -7.41 -17.65
CA THR A 103 -7.40 -6.13 -17.67
C THR A 103 -7.11 -5.62 -16.24
N LYS A 104 -8.04 -5.80 -15.31
CA LYS A 104 -7.85 -5.41 -13.92
C LYS A 104 -6.84 -6.30 -13.20
N ASP A 105 -6.80 -7.59 -13.51
CA ASP A 105 -5.90 -8.55 -12.86
C ASP A 105 -4.43 -8.20 -13.09
N VAL A 106 -4.06 -7.86 -14.33
CA VAL A 106 -2.69 -7.39 -14.65
C VAL A 106 -2.32 -6.18 -13.79
N ARG A 107 -3.19 -5.18 -13.75
CA ARG A 107 -2.96 -3.97 -12.95
C ARG A 107 -2.95 -4.24 -11.44
N ASN A 108 -3.79 -5.16 -10.97
CA ASN A 108 -3.85 -5.50 -9.56
C ASN A 108 -2.59 -6.26 -9.13
N ALA A 109 -2.02 -7.11 -9.98
CA ALA A 109 -0.74 -7.76 -9.74
C ALA A 109 0.38 -6.73 -9.56
N ASP A 110 0.43 -5.71 -10.43
CA ASP A 110 1.39 -4.59 -10.28
C ASP A 110 1.19 -3.85 -8.94
N TYR A 111 -0.06 -3.64 -8.51
CA TYR A 111 -0.33 -2.98 -7.23
C TYR A 111 0.07 -3.81 -6.01
N VAL A 112 0.05 -5.15 -6.10
CA VAL A 112 0.56 -6.02 -5.05
C VAL A 112 2.07 -5.85 -4.94
N LEU A 113 2.80 -5.89 -6.06
CA LEU A 113 4.25 -5.68 -6.08
C LEU A 113 4.63 -4.31 -5.50
N LEU A 114 3.96 -3.24 -5.93
CA LEU A 114 4.19 -1.89 -5.41
C LEU A 114 3.91 -1.78 -3.90
N ALA A 115 2.94 -2.55 -3.38
CA ALA A 115 2.63 -2.57 -1.96
C ALA A 115 3.69 -3.33 -1.16
N GLU A 116 4.18 -4.46 -1.67
CA GLU A 116 5.31 -5.20 -1.09
C GLU A 116 6.58 -4.35 -1.08
N GLU A 117 6.88 -3.64 -2.17
CA GLU A 117 7.99 -2.69 -2.23
C GLU A 117 7.82 -1.57 -1.21
N LYS A 118 6.61 -1.02 -1.05
CA LYS A 118 6.34 0.00 -0.01
C LYS A 118 6.64 -0.55 1.40
N LEU A 119 6.23 -1.78 1.69
CA LEU A 119 6.51 -2.43 2.97
C LEU A 119 8.02 -2.68 3.16
N ALA A 120 8.70 -3.17 2.14
CA ALA A 120 10.15 -3.37 2.17
C ALA A 120 10.89 -2.06 2.44
N ARG A 121 10.48 -0.95 1.78
CA ARG A 121 11.02 0.38 2.04
C ARG A 121 10.79 0.86 3.47
N ALA A 122 9.60 0.61 4.04
CA ALA A 122 9.31 0.96 5.43
C ALA A 122 10.22 0.20 6.41
N ARG A 123 10.42 -1.11 6.19
CA ARG A 123 11.34 -1.94 7.00
C ARG A 123 12.79 -1.51 6.88
N LEU A 124 13.25 -1.14 5.67
CA LEU A 124 14.59 -0.59 5.46
C LEU A 124 14.79 0.73 6.20
N ARG A 125 13.80 1.62 6.19
CA ARG A 125 13.85 2.88 6.94
C ARG A 125 13.88 2.67 8.45
N GLU A 126 13.13 1.69 8.95
CA GLU A 126 13.19 1.28 10.36
C GLU A 126 14.59 0.77 10.73
N ALA A 127 15.14 -0.16 9.95
CA ALA A 127 16.47 -0.73 10.18
C ALA A 127 17.58 0.33 10.14
N ALA A 128 17.48 1.29 9.21
CA ALA A 128 18.42 2.40 9.09
C ALA A 128 18.17 3.53 10.13
N ARG A 129 17.10 3.44 10.93
CA ARG A 129 16.61 4.53 11.78
C ARG A 129 16.54 5.86 11.01
N TRP A 130 16.02 5.76 9.79
CA TRP A 130 15.94 6.88 8.87
C TRP A 130 15.03 7.98 9.43
N ARG A 131 15.47 9.24 9.31
CA ARG A 131 14.73 10.40 9.79
C ARG A 131 14.96 11.59 8.87
N LEU A 132 13.97 12.47 8.77
CA LEU A 132 14.18 13.76 8.13
C LEU A 132 15.06 14.63 9.04
N THR A 133 16.05 15.30 8.48
CA THR A 133 16.91 16.21 9.25
C THR A 133 16.46 17.65 9.12
N TRP A 134 16.69 18.45 10.16
CA TRP A 134 16.36 19.88 10.22
C TRP A 134 17.00 20.73 9.12
N SER A 135 18.05 20.23 8.45
CA SER A 135 18.69 20.88 7.30
C SER A 135 17.82 20.90 6.04
N GLY A 136 16.66 20.24 6.03
CA GLY A 136 15.79 20.12 4.85
C GLY A 136 16.35 19.18 3.78
N GLU A 137 17.57 18.68 3.95
CA GLU A 137 18.06 17.53 3.19
C GLU A 137 17.47 16.28 3.81
N PRO A 138 16.76 15.42 3.04
CA PRO A 138 16.41 14.10 3.57
C PRO A 138 17.72 13.39 3.86
N ALA A 139 17.84 12.77 5.05
CA ALA A 139 18.89 11.78 5.27
C ALA A 139 18.85 10.81 4.08
N PRO A 140 19.99 10.30 3.60
CA PRO A 140 20.00 9.39 2.46
C PRO A 140 18.99 8.28 2.71
N ASP A 141 17.98 8.18 1.84
CA ASP A 141 17.00 7.11 1.95
C ASP A 141 17.77 5.83 1.61
N PRO A 142 17.85 4.85 2.52
CA PRO A 142 18.61 3.61 2.29
C PRO A 142 18.14 2.87 1.02
N VAL A 143 16.95 3.19 0.53
CA VAL A 143 16.39 2.69 -0.72
C VAL A 143 17.04 3.37 -1.94
N SER A 144 17.22 4.69 -1.91
CA SER A 144 17.81 5.46 -3.01
C SER A 144 19.32 5.25 -3.16
N GLU A 145 20.02 4.94 -2.07
CA GLU A 145 21.44 4.58 -2.13
C GLU A 145 21.66 3.17 -2.71
N ALA A 146 20.74 2.23 -2.45
CA ALA A 146 20.83 0.87 -2.96
C ALA A 146 20.48 0.75 -4.46
N SER A 147 19.63 1.64 -4.99
CA SER A 147 19.18 1.61 -6.39
C SER A 147 20.04 2.43 -7.36
N GLY A 148 21.04 3.20 -6.88
CA GLY A 148 21.92 3.99 -7.74
C GLY A 148 21.22 5.11 -8.52
N GLU A 149 19.97 5.45 -8.19
CA GLU A 149 19.21 6.48 -8.88
C GLU A 149 19.59 7.87 -8.37
N ALA A 150 20.34 8.61 -9.20
CA ALA A 150 20.61 10.02 -8.99
C ALA A 150 19.28 10.81 -8.91
N ARG A 151 19.16 11.63 -7.85
CA ARG A 151 18.02 12.51 -7.54
C ARG A 151 17.47 13.22 -8.78
N VAL A 152 16.33 12.75 -9.30
CA VAL A 152 15.42 13.63 -10.04
C VAL A 152 14.66 14.44 -9.00
N ARG A 153 14.94 15.74 -8.94
CA ARG A 153 14.16 16.71 -8.15
C ARG A 153 12.71 16.69 -8.66
N SER A 154 11.87 15.92 -8.00
CA SER A 154 10.42 16.07 -8.07
C SER A 154 10.01 17.07 -7.00
N GLY A 155 9.47 18.21 -7.44
CA GLY A 155 8.99 19.28 -6.59
C GLY A 155 7.87 18.83 -5.66
N SER A 156 7.74 19.60 -4.58
CA SER A 156 6.61 19.57 -3.64
C SER A 156 5.27 19.35 -4.36
N GLY A 157 4.71 18.15 -4.23
CA GLY A 157 3.40 17.82 -4.77
C GLY A 157 2.93 16.48 -4.25
N GLY A 158 1.98 16.51 -3.31
CA GLY A 158 1.02 15.44 -3.06
C GLY A 158 1.58 14.07 -2.67
N PHE A 159 1.46 13.74 -1.39
CA PHE A 159 1.02 12.40 -1.01
C PHE A 159 -0.14 12.00 -1.96
N TYR A 160 -0.04 10.87 -2.65
CA TYR A 160 -0.87 10.40 -3.78
C TYR A 160 -0.53 10.99 -5.16
N GLY A 161 0.48 10.43 -5.84
CA GLY A 161 0.73 10.68 -7.26
C GLY A 161 1.74 9.67 -7.80
N GLY A 162 1.27 8.77 -8.66
CA GLY A 162 2.12 7.75 -9.28
C GLY A 162 3.16 8.35 -10.21
N ALA A 163 4.40 7.85 -10.11
CA ALA A 163 5.36 7.91 -11.19
C ALA A 163 5.62 6.46 -11.63
N VAL A 164 5.22 6.16 -12.87
CA VAL A 164 5.56 4.92 -13.56
C VAL A 164 7.02 5.05 -13.98
N GLY A 165 7.91 4.58 -13.11
CA GLY A 165 9.32 4.36 -13.43
C GLY A 165 9.56 2.85 -13.48
N VAL A 166 10.20 2.37 -14.53
CA VAL A 166 10.61 0.97 -14.65
C VAL A 166 11.60 0.68 -13.52
N ALA A 167 11.17 -0.09 -12.52
CA ALA A 167 11.97 -0.39 -11.34
C ALA A 167 13.16 -1.30 -11.70
N PRO A 168 14.39 -1.00 -11.25
CA PRO A 168 15.47 -1.97 -11.26
C PRO A 168 15.16 -3.08 -10.25
N THR A 169 15.38 -4.33 -10.64
CA THR A 169 15.22 -5.52 -9.80
C THR A 169 16.10 -5.43 -8.55
N LEU A 170 15.48 -5.16 -7.40
CA LEU A 170 16.13 -5.31 -6.09
C LEU A 170 16.44 -6.79 -5.82
N PRO A 171 17.55 -7.11 -5.13
CA PRO A 171 17.80 -8.47 -4.70
C PRO A 171 16.70 -8.93 -3.73
N PRO A 172 16.26 -10.20 -3.81
CA PRO A 172 15.21 -10.71 -2.94
C PRO A 172 15.63 -10.61 -1.48
N ALA A 173 14.69 -10.22 -0.62
CA ALA A 173 14.89 -10.19 0.81
C ALA A 173 15.27 -11.62 1.32
N PRO A 174 16.22 -11.75 2.25
CA PRO A 174 16.56 -13.05 2.81
C PRO A 174 15.33 -13.64 3.52
N GLY A 175 14.79 -14.73 2.98
CA GLY A 175 13.62 -15.44 3.53
C GLY A 175 12.31 -15.30 2.75
N THR A 176 12.24 -14.49 1.69
CA THR A 176 11.10 -14.51 0.76
C THR A 176 11.37 -15.51 -0.35
N ALA A 177 10.73 -16.68 -0.30
CA ALA A 177 10.69 -17.57 -1.47
C ALA A 177 10.13 -16.78 -2.67
N PRO A 178 10.69 -16.92 -3.88
CA PRO A 178 10.14 -16.30 -5.08
C PRO A 178 8.63 -16.58 -5.21
N LEU A 179 7.84 -15.59 -5.67
CA LEU A 179 6.41 -15.78 -5.95
C LEU A 179 6.17 -17.03 -6.82
N GLU A 180 7.06 -17.32 -7.77
CA GLU A 180 7.02 -18.54 -8.60
C GLU A 180 7.02 -19.86 -7.79
N THR A 181 7.70 -19.91 -6.65
CA THR A 181 7.68 -21.08 -5.75
C THR A 181 6.35 -21.21 -5.00
N ARG A 182 5.73 -20.10 -4.58
CA ARG A 182 4.40 -20.11 -3.95
C ARG A 182 3.30 -20.48 -4.95
N PHE A 183 3.41 -20.05 -6.21
CA PHE A 183 2.52 -20.42 -7.30
C PHE A 183 2.60 -21.92 -7.66
N ARG A 184 3.79 -22.54 -7.59
CA ARG A 184 3.95 -23.99 -7.83
C ARG A 184 3.32 -24.85 -6.74
N ASP A 185 3.37 -24.42 -5.49
CA ASP A 185 2.81 -25.20 -4.38
C ASP A 185 1.28 -25.06 -4.31
N ALA A 186 0.72 -23.88 -4.63
CA ALA A 186 -0.72 -23.70 -4.76
C ALA A 186 -1.32 -24.46 -5.96
N ALA A 187 -0.59 -24.56 -7.08
CA ALA A 187 -1.00 -25.33 -8.26
C ALA A 187 -0.82 -26.86 -8.11
N ARG A 188 -0.05 -27.32 -7.11
CA ARG A 188 0.20 -28.75 -6.84
C ARG A 188 -0.63 -29.32 -5.67
N GLY A 189 -1.47 -28.51 -5.04
CA GLY A 189 -2.37 -28.93 -3.94
C GLY A 189 -3.56 -29.80 -4.38
N GLY A 190 -3.48 -30.47 -5.52
CA GLY A 190 -4.41 -31.52 -5.94
C GLY A 190 -3.75 -32.89 -5.75
N ASN A 191 -4.29 -33.66 -4.81
CA ASN A 191 -3.97 -35.07 -4.48
C ASN A 191 -2.63 -35.34 -3.79
N ALA A 192 -2.68 -35.76 -2.52
CA ALA A 192 -2.78 -37.19 -2.17
C ALA A 192 -3.07 -37.36 -0.65
N PRO A 193 -3.29 -38.61 -0.18
CA PRO A 193 -4.51 -39.13 0.46
C PRO A 193 -4.81 -38.65 1.89
#